data_AF-A0A918VPR8-F1
#
_entry.id   AF-A0A918VPR8-F1
#
_cell.length_a   1.000
_cell.length_b   1.000
_cell.length_c   1.000
_cell.angle_alpha   90.00
_cell.angle_beta   90.00
_cell.angle_gamma   90.00
#
_symmetry.space_group_name_H-M   'P 1'
#
loop_
_entity.id
_entity.type
_entity.pdbx_description
1 polymer ?
#
loop_
_entity_poly.entity_id
_entity_poly.type
_entity_poly.pdbx_seq_one_letter_code
_entity_poly.pdbx_strand_id
1 'polypeptide(L)'
;MEETTNWKDVESERLLAYIEKSIKIVLESDALMPNNVDTWASVKSTIVSFLTEIWLNGGLQGATADVAFNVWVGPSLSTASGAEPNNYLAVDVKVAIERPAEYTVITFVQEQAG
;
A
#
# COMPACT_ATOMS: atom_id res chain seq x y z
N MET A 1 17.59 -25.21 -9.19
CA MET A 1 17.08 -24.02 -9.89
C MET A 1 17.56 -22.85 -9.06
N GLU A 2 18.44 -22.01 -9.59
CA GLU A 2 18.89 -20.82 -8.86
C GLU A 2 17.72 -19.83 -8.80
N GLU A 3 17.21 -19.56 -7.60
CA GLU A 3 16.35 -18.41 -7.32
C GLU A 3 17.21 -17.15 -7.46
N THR A 4 17.27 -16.58 -8.66
CA THR A 4 17.88 -15.27 -8.85
C THR A 4 16.87 -14.21 -8.45
N THR A 5 16.97 -13.69 -7.23
CA THR A 5 16.18 -12.54 -6.79
C THR A 5 16.38 -11.38 -7.77
N ASN A 6 15.32 -10.97 -8.46
CA ASN A 6 15.38 -9.87 -9.42
C ASN A 6 15.52 -8.55 -8.65
N TRP A 7 16.42 -7.68 -9.11
CA TRP A 7 16.65 -6.37 -8.47
C TRP A 7 15.38 -5.51 -8.39
N LYS A 8 14.48 -5.66 -9.37
CA LYS A 8 13.18 -4.96 -9.36
C LYS A 8 12.24 -5.45 -8.26
N ASP A 9 12.26 -6.75 -7.95
CA ASP A 9 11.47 -7.29 -6.83
C ASP A 9 12.00 -6.75 -5.50
N VAL A 10 13.33 -6.65 -5.37
CA VAL A 10 13.99 -6.02 -4.21
C VAL A 10 13.59 -4.55 -4.07
N GLU A 11 13.46 -3.81 -5.17
CA GLU A 11 13.01 -2.41 -5.13
C GLU A 11 11.54 -2.28 -4.73
N SER A 12 10.65 -3.11 -5.27
CA SER A 12 9.24 -3.15 -4.88
C SER A 12 9.07 -3.47 -3.39
N GLU A 13 9.85 -4.42 -2.86
CA GLU A 13 9.86 -4.75 -1.42
C GLU A 13 10.40 -3.61 -0.57
N ARG A 14 11.47 -2.94 -1.00
CA ARG A 14 12.03 -1.76 -0.31
C ARG A 14 11.03 -0.62 -0.24
N LEU A 15 10.31 -0.35 -1.33
CA LEU A 15 9.27 0.67 -1.36
C LEU A 15 8.13 0.33 -0.38
N LEU A 16 7.67 -0.93 -0.38
CA LEU A 16 6.63 -1.37 0.54
C LEU A 16 7.07 -1.24 2.01
N ALA A 17 8.30 -1.67 2.33
CA ALA A 17 8.88 -1.53 3.67
C ALA A 17 9.04 -0.05 4.07
N TYR A 18 9.41 0.82 3.14
CA TYR A 18 9.50 2.27 3.37
C TYR A 18 8.14 2.88 3.68
N ILE A 19 7.10 2.51 2.92
CA ILE A 19 5.71 2.94 3.16
C ILE A 19 5.25 2.48 4.54
N GLU A 20 5.41 1.20 4.87
CA GLU A 20 5.00 0.63 6.16
C GLU A 20 5.69 1.34 7.33
N LYS A 21 7.02 1.53 7.24
CA LYS A 21 7.79 2.19 8.29
C LYS A 21 7.40 3.66 8.45
N SER A 22 7.20 4.38 7.35
CA SER A 22 6.82 5.79 7.39
C SER A 22 5.44 5.99 8.04
N ILE A 23 4.48 5.11 7.72
CA ILE A 23 3.15 5.14 8.33
C ILE A 23 3.23 4.81 9.82
N LYS A 24 4.02 3.81 10.23
CA LYS A 24 4.21 3.47 11.65
C LYS A 24 4.75 4.66 12.47
N ILE A 25 5.73 5.40 11.93
CA ILE A 25 6.27 6.58 12.61
C ILE A 25 5.19 7.65 12.85
N VAL A 26 4.31 7.88 11.87
CA VAL A 26 3.17 8.80 12.04
C VAL A 26 2.21 8.31 13.12
N LEU A 27 1.90 7.01 13.13
CA LEU A 27 1.01 6.43 14.15
C LEU A 27 1.63 6.45 15.55
N GLU A 28 2.95 6.29 15.67
CA GLU A 28 3.66 6.39 16.94
C GLU A 28 3.59 7.80 17.53
N SER A 29 3.66 8.85 16.71
CA SER A 29 3.46 10.24 17.19
C SER A 29 2.04 10.48 17.71
N ASP A 30 1.08 9.69 17.24
CA ASP A 30 -0.35 9.81 17.57
C ASP A 30 -0.81 8.80 18.62
N ALA A 31 0.10 8.01 19.21
CA ALA A 31 -0.21 6.89 20.11
C ALA A 31 -0.97 7.28 21.39
N LEU A 32 -1.02 8.57 21.73
CA LEU A 32 -1.74 9.12 22.88
C LEU A 32 -3.04 9.86 22.50
N MET A 33 -3.38 9.92 21.21
CA MET A 33 -4.61 10.57 20.75
C MET A 33 -5.85 9.71 21.07
N PRO A 34 -7.00 10.35 21.36
CA PRO A 34 -8.25 9.62 21.56
C PRO A 34 -8.65 8.86 20.29
N ASN A 35 -9.10 7.61 20.44
CA ASN A 35 -9.59 6.79 19.32
C ASN A 35 -10.99 7.24 18.88
N ASN A 36 -11.08 8.36 18.15
CA ASN A 36 -12.33 8.96 17.71
C ASN A 36 -12.29 9.40 16.24
N VAL A 37 -13.44 9.80 15.71
CA VAL A 37 -13.62 10.20 14.30
C VAL A 37 -12.67 11.31 13.85
N ASP A 38 -12.31 12.24 14.75
CA ASP A 38 -11.42 13.35 14.43
C ASP A 38 -9.98 12.86 14.26
N THR A 39 -9.50 12.00 15.17
CA THR A 39 -8.20 11.34 15.06
C THR A 39 -8.14 10.45 13.80
N TRP A 40 -9.22 9.74 13.47
CA TRP A 40 -9.26 8.91 12.27
C TRP A 40 -9.14 9.73 10.99
N ALA A 41 -9.86 10.85 10.92
CA ALA A 41 -9.81 11.76 9.78
C ALA A 41 -8.41 12.38 9.64
N SER A 42 -7.80 12.80 10.75
CA SER A 42 -6.44 13.35 10.77
C SER A 42 -5.41 12.34 10.27
N VAL A 43 -5.38 11.14 10.86
CA VAL A 43 -4.46 10.05 10.46
C VAL A 43 -4.65 9.68 9.00
N LYS A 44 -5.91 9.52 8.56
CA LYS A 44 -6.22 9.22 7.15
C LYS A 44 -5.70 10.32 6.23
N SER A 45 -5.91 11.59 6.57
CA SER A 45 -5.44 12.73 5.76
C SER A 45 -3.92 12.75 5.61
N THR A 46 -3.19 12.49 6.70
CA THR A 46 -1.73 12.42 6.68
C THR A 46 -1.22 11.30 5.79
N ILE A 47 -1.79 10.09 5.92
CA ILE A 47 -1.38 8.93 5.11
C ILE A 47 -1.74 9.13 3.64
N VAL A 48 -2.93 9.67 3.34
CA VAL A 48 -3.35 9.97 1.96
C VAL A 48 -2.41 10.99 1.31
N SER A 49 -2.01 12.02 2.04
CA SER A 49 -1.08 13.04 1.51
C SER A 49 0.28 12.42 1.18
N PHE A 50 0.83 11.62 2.09
CA PHE A 50 2.08 10.89 1.89
C PHE A 50 2.03 9.93 0.68
N LEU A 51 0.98 9.12 0.56
CA LEU A 51 0.83 8.19 -0.57
C LEU A 51 0.59 8.92 -1.89
N THR A 52 -0.07 10.09 -1.85
CA THR A 52 -0.23 10.96 -3.02
C THR A 52 1.13 11.46 -3.52
N GLU A 53 2.03 11.86 -2.63
CA GLU A 53 3.39 12.26 -3.00
C GLU A 53 4.15 11.10 -3.66
N ILE A 54 4.08 9.89 -3.10
CA ILE A 54 4.73 8.72 -3.71
C ILE A 54 4.14 8.44 -5.11
N TRP A 55 2.82 8.50 -5.25
CA TRP A 55 2.14 8.28 -6.53
C TRP A 55 2.55 9.31 -7.60
N LEU A 56 2.56 10.60 -7.24
CA LEU A 56 2.98 11.67 -8.16
C LEU A 56 4.45 11.55 -8.59
N ASN A 57 5.29 10.92 -7.75
CA ASN A 57 6.69 10.61 -8.07
C ASN A 57 6.88 9.26 -8.77
N GLY A 58 5.80 8.59 -9.19
CA GLY A 58 5.84 7.33 -9.95
C GLY A 58 6.13 6.09 -9.12
N GLY A 59 6.09 6.17 -7.78
CA GLY A 59 6.27 5.00 -6.91
C GLY A 59 5.04 4.08 -6.88
N LEU A 60 3.85 4.58 -7.20
CA LEU A 60 2.61 3.81 -7.27
C LEU A 60 2.00 3.86 -8.68
N GLN A 61 1.31 2.79 -9.05
CA GLN A 61 0.68 2.58 -10.35
C GLN A 61 -0.82 2.89 -10.30
N GLY A 62 -1.33 3.64 -11.27
CA GLY A 62 -2.76 3.94 -11.36
C GLY A 62 -3.00 5.27 -12.08
N ALA A 63 -4.02 5.31 -12.93
CA ALA A 63 -4.40 6.52 -13.66
C ALA A 63 -4.93 7.63 -12.72
N THR A 64 -5.41 7.25 -11.54
CA THR A 64 -5.92 8.13 -10.51
C THR A 64 -5.45 7.65 -9.14
N ALA A 65 -5.47 8.52 -8.13
CA ALA A 65 -5.06 8.19 -6.77
C ALA A 65 -5.88 7.02 -6.18
N ASP A 66 -7.18 6.93 -6.48
CA ASP A 66 -8.06 5.86 -5.99
C ASP A 66 -7.77 4.48 -6.61
N VAL A 67 -7.17 4.45 -7.81
CA VAL A 67 -6.63 3.23 -8.42
C VAL A 67 -5.27 2.89 -7.82
N ALA A 68 -4.47 3.91 -7.47
CA ALA A 68 -3.11 3.73 -6.96
C ALA A 68 -3.07 3.28 -5.49
N PHE A 69 -3.98 3.76 -4.64
CA PHE A 69 -4.02 3.37 -3.24
C PHE A 69 -5.40 3.60 -2.61
N ASN A 70 -5.63 2.92 -1.48
CA ASN A 70 -6.77 3.18 -0.61
C ASN A 70 -6.37 3.08 0.86
N VAL A 71 -6.96 3.95 1.68
CA VAL A 71 -6.68 4.07 3.12
C VAL A 71 -7.98 3.99 3.91
N TRP A 72 -8.03 3.07 4.86
CA TRP A 72 -9.09 2.95 5.85
C TRP A 72 -8.51 3.14 7.24
N VAL A 73 -9.18 3.95 8.05
CA VAL A 73 -8.80 4.24 9.43
C VAL A 73 -10.06 4.16 10.27
N GLY A 74 -10.01 3.44 11.39
CA GLY A 74 -11.17 3.29 12.25
C GLY A 74 -10.99 2.19 13.29
N PRO A 75 -12.10 1.69 13.86
CA PRO A 75 -12.05 0.60 14.82
C PRO A 75 -11.57 -0.68 14.13
N SER A 76 -10.76 -1.48 14.83
CA SER A 76 -10.34 -2.79 14.35
C SER A 76 -11.56 -3.65 13.99
N LEU A 77 -11.68 -4.03 12.73
CA LEU A 77 -12.66 -5.03 12.28
C LEU A 77 -12.24 -6.46 12.65
N SER A 78 -10.98 -6.66 13.06
CA SER A 78 -10.48 -7.93 13.53
C SER A 78 -10.96 -8.18 14.96
N THR A 79 -11.88 -9.14 15.12
CA THR A 79 -12.25 -9.75 16.40
C THR A 79 -11.20 -10.77 16.89
N ALA A 80 -10.16 -11.04 16.09
CA ALA A 80 -9.25 -12.17 16.30
C ALA A 80 -8.24 -11.98 17.44
N SER A 81 -8.04 -10.76 17.93
CA SER A 81 -6.99 -10.46 18.93
C SER A 81 -7.49 -10.47 20.38
N GLY A 82 -8.78 -10.70 20.65
CA GLY A 82 -9.33 -10.60 22.03
C GLY A 82 -9.15 -9.20 22.65
N ALA A 83 -8.87 -8.20 21.80
CA ALA A 83 -8.58 -6.84 22.17
C ALA A 83 -9.88 -6.05 22.41
N GLU A 84 -9.91 -5.25 23.48
CA GLU A 84 -11.02 -4.33 23.76
C GLU A 84 -11.24 -3.39 22.55
N PRO A 85 -12.44 -3.32 21.96
CA PRO A 85 -12.72 -2.62 20.69
C PRO A 85 -12.33 -1.14 20.68
N ASN A 86 -12.20 -0.52 21.86
CA ASN A 86 -12.00 0.92 22.00
C ASN A 86 -10.53 1.33 22.15
N ASN A 87 -9.60 0.39 22.35
CA ASN A 87 -8.21 0.74 22.68
C ASN A 87 -7.23 0.65 21.50
N TYR A 88 -7.72 0.35 20.29
CA TYR A 88 -6.89 0.17 19.11
C TYR A 88 -7.44 0.95 17.92
N LEU A 89 -6.58 1.79 17.35
CA LEU A 89 -6.78 2.41 16.05
C LEU A 89 -6.27 1.43 14.98
N ALA A 90 -7.14 0.98 14.08
CA ALA A 90 -6.76 0.18 12.93
C ALA A 90 -6.55 1.06 11.70
N VAL A 91 -5.50 0.75 10.94
CA VAL A 91 -5.14 1.44 9.69
C VAL A 91 -4.86 0.37 8.64
N ASP A 92 -5.75 0.26 7.65
CA ASP A 92 -5.57 -0.61 6.50
C ASP A 92 -5.16 0.22 5.29
N VAL A 93 -4.06 -0.17 4.65
CA VAL A 93 -3.52 0.52 3.47
C VAL A 93 -3.32 -0.49 2.35
N LYS A 94 -3.92 -0.18 1.20
CA LYS A 94 -3.67 -0.89 -0.06
C LYS A 94 -2.93 0.03 -1.01
N VAL A 95 -1.91 -0.49 -1.67
CA VAL A 95 -1.10 0.24 -2.66
C VAL A 95 -0.88 -0.63 -3.90
N ALA A 96 -0.90 -0.02 -5.07
CA ALA A 96 -0.54 -0.63 -6.33
C ALA A 96 0.93 -0.32 -6.63
N ILE A 97 1.84 -1.21 -6.23
CA ILE A 97 3.27 -1.09 -6.53
C ILE A 97 3.55 -1.74 -7.88
N GLU A 98 4.39 -1.13 -8.70
CA GLU A 98 4.88 -1.76 -9.92
C GLU A 98 5.70 -3.01 -9.55
N ARG A 99 5.30 -4.16 -10.07
CA ARG A 99 6.12 -5.37 -10.09
C ARG A 99 6.55 -5.62 -11.53
N PRO A 100 7.81 -6.01 -11.78
CA PRO A 100 8.22 -6.45 -13.10
C PRO A 100 7.30 -7.58 -13.58
N ALA A 101 6.97 -7.59 -14.88
CA ALA A 101 6.28 -8.72 -15.47
C ALA A 101 7.15 -9.97 -15.29
N GLU A 102 6.66 -10.93 -14.50
CA GLU A 102 7.37 -12.19 -14.23
C GLU A 102 7.53 -13.01 -15.52
N TYR A 103 6.59 -12.85 -16.47
CA TYR A 103 6.64 -13.47 -17.80
C TYR A 103 6.16 -12.52 -18.89
N THR A 104 6.85 -12.53 -20.04
CA THR A 104 6.40 -11.88 -21.27
C THR A 104 5.92 -12.95 -22.25
N VAL A 105 4.67 -12.85 -22.72
CA VAL A 105 4.11 -13.76 -23.72
C VAL A 105 4.13 -13.07 -25.08
N ILE A 106 4.85 -13.64 -26.04
CA ILE A 106 4.80 -13.22 -27.45
C ILE A 106 4.04 -14.30 -28.22
N THR A 107 2.95 -13.92 -28.89
CA THR A 107 2.14 -14.83 -29.72
C THR A 107 2.36 -14.52 -31.19
N PHE A 108 2.68 -15.54 -31.99
CA PHE A 108 2.70 -15.44 -33.45
C PHE A 108 1.53 -16.22 -34.04
N VAL A 109 0.83 -15.60 -34.99
CA VAL A 109 -0.16 -16.27 -35.84
C VAL A 109 0.35 -16.15 -37.27
N GLN A 110 0.55 -17.29 -37.94
CA GLN A 110 0.86 -17.32 -39.36
C GLN A 110 -0.44 -17.45 -40.14
N GLU A 111 -0.75 -16.45 -40.96
CA GLU A 111 -1.84 -16.53 -41.93
C GLU A 111 -1.31 -17.21 -43.21
N GLN A 112 -2.04 -18.19 -43.75
CA GLN A 112 -1.70 -18.76 -45.06
C GLN A 112 -2.13 -17.80 -46.15
N ALA A 113 -1.19 -17.46 -47.04
CA ALA A 113 -1.52 -16.75 -48.27
C ALA A 113 -2.40 -17.66 -49.15
N GLY A 114 -3.58 -17.15 -49.51
CA GLY A 114 -4.51 -17.80 -50.44
C GLY A 114 -4.03 -17.79 -51.89
#